data_AF-A0AAW5HYR2-F1
#
_entry.id   AF-A0AAW5HYR2-F1
#
_cell.length_a   1.000
_cell.length_b   1.000
_cell.length_c   1.000
_cell.angle_alpha   90.00
_cell.angle_beta   90.00
_cell.angle_gamma   90.00
#
_symmetry.space_group_name_H-M   'P 1'
#
loop_
_entity.id
_entity.type
_entity.pdbx_description
1 polymer ?
#
loop_
_entity_poly.entity_id
_entity_poly.type
_entity_poly.pdbx_seq_one_letter_code
_entity_poly.pdbx_strand_id
1 'polypeptide(L)'
;MMNSIARKVCVAACVLAVAANGAQVAHAEMAVADSSVTVTADGPGAVFHNSVTQPGRISTLKFTDARSIAGSQESSLYVDLRADGALVDLESGLNVDTHRDGNTQVVIYRGEDQAAGVSVEREYRFDGNRVDVIVRVTNNKDASAFVQADLTNQINSQVGLSGSYDDGKFVVAPAQLGYETAVSFDNATSSGVADAFQRTTAAGEVGFVDPAGASFQRGRWFERIDAGATLTAAMHMEVATQDSAVDSDGDGLPD
;
A
#
# COMPACT_ATOMS: atom_id res chain seq x y z
N MET A 1 0.87 -40.95 -28.78
CA MET A 1 1.16 -39.73 -29.58
C MET A 1 -0.17 -39.28 -30.16
N MET A 2 -0.77 -38.12 -29.94
CA MET A 2 -0.36 -36.81 -29.44
C MET A 2 -1.58 -36.19 -28.74
N ASN A 3 -1.40 -35.54 -27.59
CA ASN A 3 -2.40 -34.68 -26.97
C ASN A 3 -1.95 -33.23 -27.21
N SER A 4 -2.64 -32.48 -28.06
CA SER A 4 -2.37 -31.05 -28.30
C SER A 4 -3.43 -30.21 -27.61
N ILE A 5 -3.12 -29.72 -26.41
CA ILE A 5 -3.92 -28.69 -25.73
C ILE A 5 -3.53 -27.34 -26.33
N ALA A 6 -4.48 -26.71 -27.01
CA ALA A 6 -4.34 -25.40 -27.61
C ALA A 6 -4.27 -24.31 -26.52
N ARG A 7 -3.12 -23.62 -26.46
CA ARG A 7 -2.95 -22.36 -25.72
C ARG A 7 -3.77 -21.27 -26.42
N LYS A 8 -4.80 -20.75 -25.75
CA LYS A 8 -5.50 -19.53 -26.16
C LYS A 8 -4.65 -18.33 -25.76
N VAL A 9 -4.14 -17.61 -26.75
CA VAL A 9 -3.52 -16.29 -26.63
C VAL A 9 -4.65 -15.27 -26.69
N CYS A 10 -4.91 -14.55 -25.60
CA CYS A 10 -5.78 -13.38 -25.63
C CYS A 10 -4.93 -12.15 -25.93
N VAL A 11 -5.22 -11.53 -27.07
CA VAL A 11 -4.62 -10.30 -27.58
C VAL A 11 -5.23 -9.13 -26.79
N ALA A 12 -4.40 -8.35 -26.10
CA ALA A 12 -4.81 -7.09 -25.51
C ALA A 12 -5.08 -6.07 -26.63
N ALA A 13 -6.30 -5.55 -26.69
CA ALA A 13 -6.69 -4.51 -27.63
C ALA A 13 -6.27 -3.14 -27.09
N CYS A 14 -5.33 -2.48 -27.78
CA CYS A 14 -5.05 -1.06 -27.58
C CYS A 14 -6.24 -0.23 -28.08
N VAL A 15 -6.93 0.48 -27.20
CA VAL A 15 -7.90 1.51 -27.60
C VAL A 15 -7.17 2.85 -27.64
N LEU A 16 -6.85 3.31 -28.86
CA LEU A 16 -6.55 4.72 -29.11
C LEU A 16 -7.88 5.49 -29.19
N ALA A 17 -8.13 6.39 -28.24
CA ALA A 17 -9.22 7.35 -28.34
C ALA A 17 -8.70 8.64 -29.01
N VAL A 18 -9.32 8.99 -30.14
CA VAL A 18 -9.11 10.24 -30.88
C VAL A 18 -9.83 11.37 -30.15
N ALA A 19 -9.12 12.48 -29.93
CA ALA A 19 -9.64 13.68 -29.27
C ALA A 19 -10.74 14.37 -30.11
N ALA A 20 -11.84 14.74 -29.44
CA ALA A 20 -12.80 15.73 -29.93
C ALA A 20 -13.04 16.76 -28.82
N ASN A 21 -12.82 18.04 -29.17
CA ASN A 21 -12.93 19.20 -28.29
C ASN A 21 -14.31 19.32 -27.63
N GLY A 22 -14.35 18.98 -26.36
CA GLY A 22 -15.39 19.27 -25.38
C GLY A 22 -14.84 18.77 -24.07
N ALA A 23 -14.81 19.59 -23.02
CA ALA A 23 -14.15 19.29 -21.76
C ALA A 23 -14.44 17.86 -21.29
N GLN A 24 -13.51 16.95 -21.57
CA GLN A 24 -13.56 15.58 -21.11
C GLN A 24 -13.23 15.67 -19.62
N VAL A 25 -14.26 15.49 -18.79
CA VAL A 25 -14.03 15.13 -17.40
C VAL A 25 -13.31 13.79 -17.48
N ALA A 26 -12.01 13.80 -17.24
CA ALA A 26 -11.21 12.60 -17.18
C ALA A 26 -11.78 11.76 -16.03
N HIS A 27 -12.37 10.63 -16.37
CA HIS A 27 -12.81 9.64 -15.39
C HIS A 27 -11.68 8.63 -15.25
N ALA A 28 -11.12 8.47 -14.05
CA ALA A 28 -10.15 7.42 -13.83
C ALA A 28 -10.81 6.07 -14.09
N GLU A 29 -10.08 5.25 -14.83
CA GLU A 29 -10.47 3.88 -15.14
C GLU A 29 -9.82 2.95 -14.12
N MET A 30 -10.64 2.17 -13.41
CA MET A 30 -10.18 1.07 -12.57
C MET A 30 -10.26 -0.21 -13.40
N ALA A 31 -9.11 -0.77 -13.74
CA ALA A 31 -9.04 -2.05 -14.43
C ALA A 31 -8.72 -3.16 -13.42
N VAL A 32 -9.58 -4.17 -13.37
CA VAL A 32 -9.34 -5.40 -12.60
C VAL A 32 -8.91 -6.49 -13.57
N ALA A 33 -7.66 -6.95 -13.48
CA ALA A 33 -7.15 -8.07 -14.27
C ALA A 33 -6.41 -9.04 -13.33
N ASP A 34 -6.80 -10.32 -13.33
CA ASP A 34 -6.14 -11.38 -12.54
C ASP A 34 -5.83 -10.97 -11.09
N SER A 35 -6.81 -10.36 -10.41
CA SER A 35 -6.74 -9.84 -9.03
C SER A 35 -5.75 -8.68 -8.79
N SER A 36 -5.20 -8.10 -9.86
CA SER A 36 -4.50 -6.81 -9.83
C SER A 36 -5.46 -5.67 -10.13
N VAL A 37 -5.42 -4.61 -9.31
CA VAL A 37 -6.16 -3.36 -9.54
C VAL A 37 -5.16 -2.29 -9.91
N THR A 38 -5.41 -1.61 -11.03
CA THR A 38 -4.70 -0.37 -11.37
C THR A 38 -5.56 0.83 -11.01
N VAL A 39 -5.03 1.71 -10.16
CA VAL A 39 -5.65 2.99 -9.75
C VAL A 39 -4.91 4.12 -10.48
N THR A 40 -5.64 5.02 -11.13
CA THR A 40 -5.07 6.14 -11.90
C THR A 40 -5.71 7.46 -11.44
N ALA A 41 -4.99 8.58 -11.40
CA ALA A 41 -5.59 9.89 -11.06
C ALA A 41 -6.56 10.41 -12.12
N ASP A 42 -7.46 11.30 -11.67
CA ASP A 42 -8.39 12.07 -12.52
C ASP A 42 -7.80 13.37 -13.08
N GLY A 43 -6.57 13.76 -12.73
CA GLY A 43 -6.05 15.07 -13.11
C GLY A 43 -4.57 15.28 -12.85
N PRO A 44 -4.03 16.43 -13.31
CA PRO A 44 -2.64 16.79 -13.10
C PRO A 44 -2.39 17.13 -11.63
N GLY A 45 -1.42 16.45 -11.00
CA GLY A 45 -1.04 16.67 -9.61
C GLY A 45 -0.30 15.48 -9.00
N ALA A 46 0.06 15.61 -7.72
CA ALA A 46 0.58 14.51 -6.92
C ALA A 46 -0.44 13.37 -6.82
N VAL A 47 -0.03 12.16 -7.24
CA VAL A 47 -0.90 10.99 -7.29
C VAL A 47 -0.18 9.71 -6.92
N PHE A 48 -0.89 8.83 -6.23
CA PHE A 48 -0.58 7.40 -6.16
C PHE A 48 -1.23 6.59 -7.27
N HIS A 49 -0.40 5.83 -7.98
CA HIS A 49 -0.80 4.68 -8.75
C HIS A 49 -0.61 3.43 -7.90
N ASN A 50 -1.65 2.60 -7.79
CA ASN A 50 -1.55 1.30 -7.13
C ASN A 50 -1.53 0.20 -8.19
N SER A 51 -0.69 -0.80 -7.98
CA SER A 51 -0.81 -2.10 -8.64
C SER A 51 -0.65 -3.20 -7.60
N VAL A 52 -1.53 -4.18 -7.62
CA VAL A 52 -1.42 -5.32 -6.70
C VAL A 52 -0.62 -6.44 -7.34
N THR A 53 0.52 -6.75 -6.73
CA THR A 53 1.52 -7.69 -7.25
C THR A 53 1.32 -9.09 -6.67
N GLN A 54 0.88 -9.20 -5.41
CA GLN A 54 0.41 -10.45 -4.82
C GLN A 54 -0.94 -10.17 -4.15
N PRO A 55 -2.06 -10.60 -4.76
CA PRO A 55 -3.41 -10.30 -4.32
C PRO A 55 -3.65 -10.46 -2.83
N GLY A 56 -3.08 -11.47 -2.16
CA GLY A 56 -3.24 -11.72 -0.72
C GLY A 56 -2.32 -10.96 0.22
N ARG A 57 -1.28 -10.27 -0.27
CA ARG A 57 -0.16 -9.88 0.59
C ARG A 57 0.57 -8.59 0.20
N ILE A 58 0.84 -8.37 -1.09
CA ILE A 58 1.76 -7.32 -1.53
C ILE A 58 1.09 -6.40 -2.55
N SER A 59 1.18 -5.10 -2.32
CA SER A 59 0.82 -4.05 -3.27
C SER A 59 2.03 -3.18 -3.57
N THR A 60 2.14 -2.74 -4.82
CA THR A 60 3.09 -1.70 -5.23
C THR A 60 2.36 -0.37 -5.31
N LEU A 61 2.93 0.64 -4.67
CA LEU A 61 2.52 2.04 -4.73
C LEU A 61 3.55 2.81 -5.54
N LYS A 62 3.13 3.49 -6.60
CA LYS A 62 3.97 4.39 -7.36
C LYS A 62 3.44 5.80 -7.22
N PHE A 63 4.21 6.67 -6.58
CA PHE A 63 3.91 8.08 -6.44
C PHE A 63 4.59 8.90 -7.53
N THR A 64 3.85 9.85 -8.09
CA THR A 64 4.37 10.85 -9.03
C THR A 64 3.79 12.21 -8.71
N ASP A 65 4.60 13.27 -8.80
CA ASP A 65 4.16 14.65 -8.76
C ASP A 65 4.71 15.38 -10.00
N ALA A 66 3.82 15.99 -10.78
CA ALA A 66 4.19 16.69 -12.01
C ALA A 66 5.10 17.90 -11.77
N ARG A 67 5.15 18.42 -10.53
CA ARG A 67 6.03 19.51 -10.11
C ARG A 67 7.41 19.02 -9.67
N SER A 68 7.67 17.71 -9.70
CA SER A 68 8.91 17.14 -9.20
C SER A 68 9.85 16.71 -10.32
N ILE A 69 11.12 17.09 -10.19
CA ILE A 69 12.20 16.56 -11.04
C ILE A 69 12.73 15.20 -10.55
N ALA A 70 12.31 14.74 -9.37
CA ALA A 70 12.79 13.49 -8.76
C ALA A 70 12.27 12.22 -9.47
N GLY A 71 11.43 12.36 -10.50
CA GLY A 71 10.82 11.24 -11.20
C GLY A 71 9.69 10.64 -10.37
N SER A 72 9.72 9.33 -10.11
CA SER A 72 8.68 8.64 -9.33
C SER A 72 9.26 7.92 -8.12
N GLN A 73 8.53 7.91 -7.01
CA GLN A 73 8.85 7.02 -5.89
C GLN A 73 8.04 5.75 -5.98
N GLU A 74 8.70 4.59 -5.92
CA GLU A 74 8.02 3.31 -5.78
C GLU A 74 8.12 2.81 -4.33
N SER A 75 7.05 2.19 -3.85
CA SER A 75 7.01 1.56 -2.55
C SER A 75 6.29 0.22 -2.63
N SER A 76 6.74 -0.75 -1.83
CA SER A 76 6.09 -2.05 -1.67
C SER A 76 5.41 -2.10 -0.32
N LEU A 77 4.09 -2.24 -0.31
CA LEU A 77 3.30 -2.44 0.88
C LEU A 77 3.06 -3.92 1.11
N TYR A 78 3.48 -4.39 2.29
CA TYR A 78 3.26 -5.75 2.77
C TYR A 78 2.17 -5.75 3.83
N VAL A 79 1.21 -6.65 3.67
CA VAL A 79 0.21 -7.00 4.68
C VAL A 79 0.46 -8.45 5.08
N ASP A 80 1.20 -8.64 6.18
CA ASP A 80 1.52 -9.95 6.72
C ASP A 80 0.60 -10.25 7.91
N LEU A 81 -0.16 -11.35 7.82
CA LEU A 81 -1.18 -11.71 8.80
C LEU A 81 -0.90 -13.10 9.40
N ARG A 82 -1.17 -13.25 10.70
CA ARG A 82 -1.09 -14.56 11.37
C ARG A 82 -2.29 -14.80 12.28
N ALA A 83 -2.74 -16.05 12.33
CA ALA A 83 -3.74 -16.51 13.29
C ALA A 83 -3.22 -17.77 13.99
N ASP A 84 -3.21 -17.75 15.33
CA ASP A 84 -2.60 -18.78 16.19
C ASP A 84 -1.17 -19.16 15.78
N GLY A 85 -0.42 -18.16 15.28
CA GLY A 85 0.97 -18.29 14.82
C GLY A 85 1.14 -18.75 13.36
N ALA A 86 0.12 -19.35 12.75
CA ALA A 86 0.12 -19.72 11.33
C ALA A 86 -0.01 -18.47 10.45
N LEU A 87 0.67 -18.45 9.30
CA LEU A 87 0.49 -17.41 8.29
C LEU A 87 -0.91 -17.57 7.69
N VAL A 88 -1.64 -16.47 7.56
CA VAL A 88 -2.93 -16.45 6.86
C VAL A 88 -2.67 -16.44 5.36
N ASP A 89 -3.27 -17.37 4.64
CA ASP A 89 -3.16 -17.52 3.19
C ASP A 89 -4.45 -17.10 2.49
N LEU A 90 -4.35 -16.06 1.67
CA LEU A 90 -5.46 -15.51 0.88
C LEU A 90 -5.22 -15.67 -0.64
N GLU A 91 -4.30 -16.54 -1.05
CA GLU A 91 -3.90 -16.65 -2.48
C GLU A 91 -5.04 -17.13 -3.39
N SER A 92 -6.02 -17.87 -2.86
CA SER A 92 -7.22 -18.28 -3.58
C SER A 92 -8.48 -17.73 -2.92
N GLY A 93 -9.41 -17.15 -3.70
CA GLY A 93 -10.73 -16.74 -3.19
C GLY A 93 -10.85 -15.29 -2.75
N LEU A 94 -9.96 -14.41 -3.19
CA LEU A 94 -10.12 -12.97 -2.99
C LEU A 94 -11.19 -12.39 -3.93
N ASN A 95 -12.20 -11.78 -3.33
CA ASN A 95 -13.11 -10.88 -4.02
C ASN A 95 -12.56 -9.47 -3.95
N VAL A 96 -12.63 -8.76 -5.08
CA VAL A 96 -12.18 -7.38 -5.19
C VAL A 96 -13.39 -6.51 -5.50
N ASP A 97 -13.59 -5.48 -4.70
CA ASP A 97 -14.57 -4.44 -4.93
C ASP A 97 -13.87 -3.09 -5.06
N THR A 98 -14.40 -2.25 -5.95
CA THR A 98 -13.81 -0.95 -6.25
C THR A 98 -14.92 0.07 -6.42
N HIS A 99 -14.80 1.20 -5.74
CA HIS A 99 -15.76 2.29 -5.88
C HIS A 99 -15.09 3.64 -5.60
N ARG A 100 -15.88 4.71 -5.77
CA ARG A 100 -15.49 6.07 -5.39
C ARG A 100 -16.32 6.55 -4.21
N ASP A 101 -15.66 7.22 -3.29
CA ASP A 101 -16.26 7.95 -2.19
C ASP A 101 -15.85 9.43 -2.33
N GLY A 102 -16.69 10.21 -3.02
CA GLY A 102 -16.30 11.55 -3.48
C GLY A 102 -15.09 11.51 -4.43
N ASN A 103 -14.00 12.17 -4.03
CA ASN A 103 -12.73 12.19 -4.77
C ASN A 103 -11.80 11.01 -4.41
N THR A 104 -12.12 10.27 -3.35
CA THR A 104 -11.31 9.14 -2.90
C THR A 104 -11.63 7.89 -3.72
N GLN A 105 -10.60 7.25 -4.26
CA GLN A 105 -10.72 5.93 -4.88
C GLN A 105 -10.55 4.86 -3.81
N VAL A 106 -11.49 3.92 -3.74
CA VAL A 106 -11.50 2.88 -2.71
C VAL A 106 -11.38 1.51 -3.37
N VAL A 107 -10.43 0.72 -2.89
CA VAL A 107 -10.21 -0.67 -3.30
C VAL A 107 -10.33 -1.56 -2.07
N ILE A 108 -11.20 -2.57 -2.14
CA ILE A 108 -11.43 -3.49 -1.04
C ILE A 108 -11.20 -4.93 -1.49
N TYR A 109 -10.26 -5.60 -0.83
CA TYR A 109 -9.99 -7.01 -0.99
C TYR A 109 -10.62 -7.78 0.16
N ARG A 110 -11.41 -8.81 -0.14
CA ARG A 110 -12.05 -9.68 0.85
C ARG A 110 -11.73 -11.13 0.58
N GLY A 111 -11.27 -11.85 1.59
CA GLY A 111 -10.98 -13.28 1.49
C GLY A 111 -11.16 -13.98 2.82
N GLU A 112 -11.12 -15.30 2.77
CA GLU A 112 -11.19 -16.15 3.95
C GLU A 112 -10.09 -17.21 3.86
N ASP A 113 -9.36 -17.40 4.95
CA ASP A 113 -8.52 -18.57 5.13
C ASP A 113 -9.26 -19.54 6.07
N GLN A 114 -9.87 -20.57 5.47
CA GLN A 114 -10.64 -21.57 6.19
C GLN A 114 -9.77 -22.41 7.14
N ALA A 115 -8.50 -22.63 6.80
CA ALA A 115 -7.58 -23.41 7.63
C ALA A 115 -7.15 -22.61 8.87
N ALA A 116 -6.88 -21.31 8.69
CA ALA A 116 -6.60 -20.40 9.78
C ALA A 116 -7.87 -20.00 10.56
N GLY A 117 -9.06 -20.17 9.97
CA GLY A 117 -10.36 -19.86 10.56
C GLY A 117 -10.62 -18.37 10.68
N VAL A 118 -10.21 -17.57 9.68
CA VAL A 118 -10.34 -16.11 9.70
C VAL A 118 -10.84 -15.55 8.36
N SER A 119 -11.63 -14.49 8.43
CA SER A 119 -11.95 -13.63 7.29
C SER A 119 -11.11 -12.36 7.33
N VAL A 120 -10.68 -11.89 6.17
CA VAL A 120 -9.83 -10.70 6.03
C VAL A 120 -10.45 -9.73 5.05
N GLU A 121 -10.52 -8.47 5.46
CA GLU A 121 -10.80 -7.32 4.59
C GLU A 121 -9.58 -6.39 4.59
N ARG A 122 -9.13 -5.98 3.40
CA ARG A 122 -8.09 -4.96 3.22
C ARG A 122 -8.65 -3.85 2.35
N GLU A 123 -8.80 -2.68 2.94
CA GLU A 123 -9.32 -1.47 2.30
C GLU A 123 -8.16 -0.50 2.06
N TYR A 124 -8.07 -0.02 0.83
CA TYR A 124 -7.13 1.01 0.39
C TYR A 124 -7.91 2.22 -0.07
N ARG A 125 -7.64 3.38 0.49
CA ARG A 125 -8.29 4.64 0.16
C ARG A 125 -7.24 5.60 -0.38
N PHE A 126 -7.36 5.97 -1.65
CA PHE A 126 -6.44 6.85 -2.35
C PHE A 126 -7.06 8.23 -2.50
N ASP A 127 -6.41 9.25 -1.95
CA ASP A 127 -6.82 10.65 -2.04
C ASP A 127 -5.59 11.52 -2.35
N GLY A 128 -5.37 11.80 -3.64
CA GLY A 128 -4.20 12.55 -4.11
C GLY A 128 -2.87 11.94 -3.66
N ASN A 129 -2.19 12.63 -2.76
CA ASN A 129 -0.89 12.25 -2.19
C ASN A 129 -0.99 11.47 -0.88
N ARG A 130 -2.19 10.98 -0.54
CA ARG A 130 -2.47 10.19 0.66
C ARG A 130 -2.99 8.80 0.31
N VAL A 131 -2.56 7.81 1.07
CA VAL A 131 -3.12 6.45 1.09
C VAL A 131 -3.43 6.04 2.51
N ASP A 132 -4.69 5.71 2.78
CA ASP A 132 -5.07 5.01 4.00
C ASP A 132 -5.22 3.52 3.72
N VAL A 133 -4.64 2.69 4.58
CA VAL A 133 -4.74 1.23 4.49
C VAL A 133 -5.34 0.72 5.79
N ILE A 134 -6.50 0.08 5.69
CA ILE A 134 -7.22 -0.47 6.83
C ILE A 134 -7.36 -1.97 6.60
N VAL A 135 -6.92 -2.76 7.57
CA VAL A 135 -6.98 -4.21 7.54
C VAL A 135 -7.80 -4.71 8.71
N ARG A 136 -8.85 -5.48 8.41
CA ARG A 136 -9.76 -6.07 9.39
C ARG A 136 -9.63 -7.58 9.31
N VAL A 137 -9.32 -8.22 10.43
CA VAL A 137 -9.21 -9.68 10.54
C VAL A 137 -10.24 -10.18 11.55
N THR A 138 -11.24 -10.92 11.07
CA THR A 138 -12.32 -11.46 11.88
C THR A 138 -12.07 -12.93 12.20
N ASN A 139 -12.21 -13.31 13.46
CA ASN A 139 -12.11 -14.70 13.90
C ASN A 139 -13.42 -15.45 13.64
N ASN A 140 -13.37 -16.45 12.74
CA ASN A 140 -14.54 -17.25 12.37
C ASN A 140 -14.68 -18.53 13.20
N LYS A 141 -13.78 -18.77 14.16
CA LYS A 141 -13.83 -19.94 15.03
C LYS A 141 -14.87 -19.75 16.14
N ASP A 142 -15.33 -20.85 16.70
CA ASP A 142 -16.18 -20.87 17.90
C ASP A 142 -15.41 -20.65 19.22
N ALA A 143 -14.13 -20.27 19.14
CA ALA A 143 -13.24 -20.02 20.28
C ALA A 143 -12.31 -18.82 20.01
N SER A 144 -11.73 -18.26 21.07
CA SER A 144 -10.76 -17.16 20.94
C SER A 144 -9.54 -17.57 20.12
N ALA A 145 -9.00 -16.66 19.31
CA ALA A 145 -7.78 -16.86 18.52
C ALA A 145 -6.78 -15.72 18.77
N PHE A 146 -5.49 -16.03 18.74
CA PHE A 146 -4.45 -14.99 18.73
C PHE A 146 -4.21 -14.53 17.30
N VAL A 147 -4.43 -13.25 17.01
CA VAL A 147 -4.28 -12.67 15.68
C VAL A 147 -3.18 -11.62 15.70
N GLN A 148 -2.34 -11.62 14.67
CA GLN A 148 -1.33 -10.60 14.43
C GLN A 148 -1.51 -10.03 13.02
N ALA A 149 -1.40 -8.70 12.91
CA ALA A 149 -1.33 -7.98 11.66
C ALA A 149 -0.06 -7.13 11.62
N ASP A 150 0.66 -7.18 10.51
CA ASP A 150 1.82 -6.36 10.23
C ASP A 150 1.61 -5.60 8.93
N LEU A 151 1.61 -4.27 9.00
CA LEU A 151 1.58 -3.39 7.83
C LEU A 151 2.97 -2.80 7.68
N THR A 152 3.65 -3.13 6.58
CA THR A 152 5.01 -2.66 6.31
C THR A 152 5.07 -1.95 4.97
N ASN A 153 5.44 -0.67 4.99
CA ASN A 153 5.85 0.05 3.80
C ASN A 153 7.35 -0.12 3.58
N GLN A 154 7.75 -0.47 2.37
CA GLN A 154 9.14 -0.44 1.92
C GLN A 154 9.29 0.62 0.83
N ILE A 155 10.16 1.61 1.04
CA ILE A 155 10.50 2.59 0.00
C ILE A 155 11.61 1.99 -0.87
N ASN A 156 11.30 1.77 -2.15
CA ASN A 156 12.22 1.16 -3.11
C ASN A 156 13.15 2.24 -3.67
N SER A 157 14.24 2.51 -2.95
CA SER A 157 15.20 3.55 -3.29
C SER A 157 16.59 2.97 -3.54
N GLN A 158 17.31 3.57 -4.50
CA GLN A 158 18.74 3.32 -4.72
C GLN A 158 19.64 4.27 -3.90
N VAL A 159 19.05 5.30 -3.30
CA VAL A 159 19.77 6.26 -2.45
C VAL A 159 19.48 5.99 -0.98
N GLY A 160 20.42 6.38 -0.11
CA GLY A 160 20.25 6.28 1.33
C GLY A 160 19.06 7.10 1.82
N LEU A 161 18.29 6.52 2.74
CA LEU A 161 17.12 7.15 3.37
C LEU A 161 17.37 7.32 4.86
N SER A 162 17.07 8.50 5.37
CA SER A 162 17.01 8.78 6.81
C SER A 162 15.57 8.75 7.28
N GLY A 163 15.37 8.22 8.49
CA GLY A 163 14.09 8.20 9.17
C GLY A 163 14.12 9.04 10.44
N SER A 164 12.98 9.59 10.80
CA SER A 164 12.73 10.19 12.11
C SER A 164 11.34 9.79 12.59
N TYR A 165 11.09 9.97 13.88
CA TYR A 165 9.77 9.78 14.48
C TYR A 165 9.45 10.98 15.35
N ASP A 166 8.37 11.67 15.02
CA ASP A 166 7.87 12.82 15.76
C ASP A 166 6.35 12.89 15.66
N ASP A 167 5.69 13.33 16.73
CA ASP A 167 4.22 13.47 16.83
C ASP A 167 3.42 12.28 16.27
N GLY A 168 3.86 11.05 16.58
CA GLY A 168 3.16 9.84 16.14
C GLY A 168 3.42 9.41 14.69
N LYS A 169 4.24 10.14 13.93
CA LYS A 169 4.51 9.91 12.51
C LYS A 169 5.97 9.59 12.29
N PHE A 170 6.23 8.57 11.48
CA PHE A 170 7.54 8.33 10.88
C PHE A 170 7.69 9.20 9.65
N VAL A 171 8.79 9.92 9.54
CA VAL A 171 9.14 10.70 8.34
C VAL A 171 10.40 10.12 7.75
N VAL A 172 10.33 9.64 6.50
CA VAL A 172 11.45 9.04 5.79
C VAL A 172 11.67 9.75 4.47
N ALA A 173 12.91 10.16 4.22
CA ALA A 173 13.28 10.86 3.01
C ALA A 173 14.75 10.63 2.64
N PRO A 174 15.13 10.81 1.37
CA PRO A 174 16.54 11.00 1.01
C PRO A 174 17.03 12.37 1.48
N ALA A 175 18.34 12.59 1.42
CA ALA A 175 18.93 13.86 1.85
C ALA A 175 18.47 15.08 1.02
N GLN A 176 18.19 14.89 -0.27
CA GLN A 176 17.74 15.92 -1.20
C GLN A 176 17.20 15.28 -2.48
N LEU A 177 16.57 16.08 -3.34
CA LEU A 177 16.13 15.71 -4.69
C LEU A 177 15.19 14.50 -4.73
N GLY A 178 14.31 14.38 -3.74
CA GLY A 178 13.39 13.26 -3.67
C GLY A 178 12.05 13.59 -3.05
N TYR A 179 11.48 12.57 -2.43
CA TYR A 179 10.18 12.61 -1.80
C TYR A 179 10.32 12.34 -0.31
N GLU A 180 9.50 13.03 0.48
CA GLU A 180 9.31 12.74 1.88
C GLU A 180 8.08 11.84 2.03
N THR A 181 8.26 10.69 2.67
CA THR A 181 7.20 9.73 2.97
C THR A 181 6.92 9.71 4.45
N ALA A 182 5.71 10.09 4.81
CA ALA A 182 5.30 10.24 6.18
C ALA A 182 4.20 9.22 6.52
N VAL A 183 4.44 8.37 7.53
CA VAL A 183 3.57 7.23 7.87
C VAL A 183 3.21 7.25 9.35
N SER A 184 1.93 7.04 9.68
CA SER A 184 1.46 6.78 11.04
C SER A 184 0.70 5.47 11.11
N PHE A 185 0.67 4.87 12.31
CA PHE A 185 0.01 3.59 12.57
C PHE A 185 -0.89 3.72 13.79
N ASP A 186 -2.20 3.57 13.60
CA ASP A 186 -3.17 3.76 14.68
C ASP A 186 -3.09 2.62 15.69
N ASN A 187 -2.84 2.96 16.95
CA ASN A 187 -2.85 2.03 18.09
C ASN A 187 -1.99 0.75 17.87
N ALA A 188 -0.92 0.84 17.10
CA ALA A 188 0.00 -0.27 16.91
C ALA A 188 0.62 -0.68 18.25
N THR A 189 0.71 -1.98 18.52
CA THR A 189 1.39 -2.52 19.71
C THR A 189 2.90 -2.31 19.64
N SER A 190 3.46 -2.27 18.42
CA SER A 190 4.83 -1.86 18.17
C SER A 190 4.96 -1.26 16.78
N SER A 191 5.86 -0.29 16.61
CA SER A 191 6.15 0.31 15.31
C SER A 191 7.57 0.84 15.23
N GLY A 192 8.11 0.91 14.02
CA GLY A 192 9.43 1.47 13.79
C GLY A 192 9.87 1.51 12.35
N VAL A 193 11.05 2.11 12.15
CA VAL A 193 11.75 2.23 10.86
C VAL A 193 13.14 1.63 10.90
N ALA A 194 13.52 0.94 9.83
CA ALA A 194 14.84 0.36 9.67
C ALA A 194 15.20 0.19 8.18
N ASP A 195 16.46 -0.13 7.89
CA ASP A 195 16.95 -0.53 6.56
C ASP A 195 16.61 -2.00 6.21
N ALA A 196 16.03 -2.76 7.14
CA ALA A 196 15.67 -4.16 6.94
C ALA A 196 14.39 -4.55 7.68
N PHE A 197 13.57 -5.36 7.03
CA PHE A 197 12.24 -5.79 7.49
C PHE A 197 12.22 -6.31 8.95
N GLN A 198 13.16 -7.18 9.30
CA GLN A 198 13.27 -7.81 10.63
C GLN A 198 13.75 -6.87 11.75
N ARG A 199 14.28 -5.69 11.41
CA ARG A 199 14.79 -4.71 12.37
C ARG A 199 13.80 -3.59 12.69
N THR A 200 12.70 -3.51 11.94
CA THR A 200 11.71 -2.43 12.08
C THR A 200 10.98 -2.40 13.41
N THR A 201 10.92 -3.50 14.18
CA THR A 201 10.19 -3.52 15.45
C THR A 201 10.93 -4.29 16.55
N ALA A 202 11.18 -3.62 17.66
CA ALA A 202 11.35 -4.28 18.96
C ALA A 202 9.96 -4.52 19.58
N ALA A 203 9.80 -5.64 20.30
CA ALA A 203 8.49 -5.98 20.86
C ALA A 203 8.05 -4.95 21.91
N GLY A 204 6.86 -4.37 21.73
CA GLY A 204 6.25 -3.40 22.65
C GLY A 204 6.78 -1.97 22.53
N GLU A 205 7.65 -1.69 21.55
CA GLU A 205 8.17 -0.35 21.30
C GLU A 205 7.44 0.30 20.12
N VAL A 206 6.98 1.55 20.32
CA VAL A 206 6.36 2.38 19.29
C VAL A 206 7.30 3.55 19.02
N GLY A 207 7.50 3.88 17.74
CA GLY A 207 8.37 4.99 17.35
C GLY A 207 9.85 4.66 17.24
N PHE A 208 10.21 3.39 17.12
CA PHE A 208 11.61 2.99 17.00
C PHE A 208 12.23 3.50 15.68
N VAL A 209 13.43 4.06 15.74
CA VAL A 209 14.18 4.53 14.55
C VAL A 209 15.57 3.91 14.56
N ASP A 210 15.84 2.99 13.63
CA ASP A 210 17.16 2.39 13.48
C ASP A 210 18.14 3.40 12.85
N PRO A 211 19.30 3.68 13.47
CA PRO A 211 20.30 4.56 12.88
C PRO A 211 20.95 4.00 11.59
N ALA A 212 20.79 2.70 11.29
CA ALA A 212 21.37 2.07 10.10
C ALA A 212 20.64 2.43 8.80
N GLY A 213 19.39 2.91 8.87
CA GLY A 213 18.63 3.39 7.72
C GLY A 213 17.12 3.22 7.90
N ALA A 214 16.34 3.61 6.88
CA ALA A 214 14.89 3.75 7.03
C ALA A 214 14.07 3.25 5.83
N SER A 215 14.60 2.31 5.04
CA SER A 215 13.91 1.76 3.86
C SER A 215 12.59 1.05 4.16
N PHE A 216 12.34 0.67 5.42
CA PHE A 216 11.12 0.00 5.87
C PHE A 216 10.49 0.78 7.02
N GLN A 217 9.17 0.99 6.96
CA GLN A 217 8.32 1.52 8.03
C GLN A 217 7.27 0.47 8.38
N ARG A 218 7.14 0.07 9.65
CA ARG A 218 6.20 -0.99 10.06
C ARG A 218 5.38 -0.62 11.27
N GLY A 219 4.09 -0.96 11.21
CA GLY A 219 3.21 -1.10 12.37
C GLY A 219 2.87 -2.57 12.58
N ARG A 220 2.80 -2.99 13.84
CA ARG A 220 2.39 -4.34 14.25
C ARG A 220 1.31 -4.25 15.31
N TRP A 221 0.25 -5.03 15.10
CA TRP A 221 -0.85 -5.26 16.03
C TRP A 221 -0.90 -6.74 16.36
N PHE A 222 -1.14 -7.07 17.63
CA PHE A 222 -1.46 -8.43 17.99
C PHE A 222 -2.35 -8.48 19.23
N GLU A 223 -3.36 -9.35 19.18
CA GLU A 223 -4.34 -9.48 20.25
C GLU A 223 -4.93 -10.89 20.24
N ARG A 224 -5.38 -11.37 21.41
CA ARG A 224 -6.31 -12.51 21.47
C ARG A 224 -7.74 -11.97 21.35
N ILE A 225 -8.40 -12.30 20.26
CA ILE A 225 -9.78 -11.86 19.97
C ILE A 225 -10.76 -13.03 20.16
N ASP A 226 -11.95 -12.72 20.68
CA ASP A 226 -13.02 -13.72 20.89
C ASP A 226 -13.60 -14.25 19.57
N ALA A 227 -14.45 -15.28 19.66
CA ALA A 227 -15.21 -15.78 18.52
C ALA A 227 -16.07 -14.66 17.91
N GLY A 228 -15.98 -14.46 16.59
CA GLY A 228 -16.70 -13.41 15.85
C GLY A 228 -16.15 -11.99 16.05
N ALA A 229 -15.14 -11.78 16.90
CA ALA A 229 -14.50 -10.48 17.08
C ALA A 229 -13.49 -10.17 15.96
N THR A 230 -13.12 -8.90 15.82
CA THR A 230 -12.28 -8.39 14.73
C THR A 230 -11.10 -7.58 15.27
N LEU A 231 -9.89 -7.91 14.82
CA LEU A 231 -8.72 -7.04 14.95
C LEU A 231 -8.72 -6.02 13.80
N THR A 232 -8.51 -4.74 14.11
CA THR A 232 -8.32 -3.70 13.08
C THR A 232 -6.90 -3.13 13.17
N ALA A 233 -6.19 -3.12 12.04
CA ALA A 233 -4.90 -2.49 11.86
C ALA A 233 -5.03 -1.37 10.82
N ALA A 234 -4.51 -0.18 11.10
CA ALA A 234 -4.59 0.95 10.18
C ALA A 234 -3.25 1.67 10.03
N MET A 235 -2.93 2.00 8.78
CA MET A 235 -1.77 2.78 8.37
C MET A 235 -2.22 3.97 7.55
N HIS A 236 -1.68 5.14 7.85
CA HIS A 236 -1.89 6.36 7.07
C HIS A 236 -0.56 6.79 6.46
N MET A 237 -0.50 6.88 5.14
CA MET A 237 0.67 7.29 4.39
C MET A 237 0.38 8.57 3.62
N GLU A 238 1.33 9.49 3.65
CA GLU A 238 1.34 10.70 2.86
C GLU A 238 2.72 10.86 2.21
N VAL A 239 2.77 11.28 0.95
CA VAL A 239 4.02 11.56 0.26
C VAL A 239 4.01 12.98 -0.25
N ALA A 240 5.12 13.69 -0.05
CA ALA A 240 5.31 15.05 -0.52
C ALA A 240 6.62 15.17 -1.30
N THR A 241 6.61 16.00 -2.35
CA THR A 241 7.84 16.42 -3.03
C THR A 241 8.66 17.27 -2.08
N GLN A 242 9.94 16.95 -1.87
CA GLN A 242 10.82 17.82 -1.09
C GLN A 242 11.00 19.15 -1.81
N ASP A 243 11.11 20.27 -1.09
CA ASP A 243 11.37 21.59 -1.67
C ASP A 243 12.55 21.57 -2.64
N SER A 244 13.62 20.87 -2.28
CA SER A 244 14.81 20.70 -3.13
C SER A 244 14.55 20.03 -4.49
N ALA A 245 13.39 19.40 -4.69
CA ALA A 245 13.00 18.67 -5.89
C ALA A 245 11.82 19.31 -6.63
N VAL A 246 11.30 20.44 -6.14
CA VAL A 246 10.22 21.18 -6.79
C VAL A 246 10.78 21.99 -7.96
N ASP A 247 10.16 21.85 -9.12
CA ASP A 247 10.40 22.61 -10.34
C ASP A 247 9.06 23.23 -10.74
N SER A 248 8.84 24.47 -10.28
CA SER A 248 7.55 25.13 -10.44
C SER A 248 7.34 25.69 -11.85
N ASP A 249 8.41 25.96 -12.60
CA ASP A 249 8.35 26.54 -13.95
C ASP A 249 8.55 25.53 -15.08
N GLY A 250 8.93 24.29 -14.75
CA GLY A 250 9.05 23.15 -15.64
C GLY A 250 10.30 23.18 -16.52
N ASP A 251 11.34 23.93 -16.13
CA ASP A 251 12.58 24.05 -16.90
C ASP A 251 13.55 22.86 -16.68
N GLY A 252 13.23 21.97 -15.73
CA GLY A 252 14.01 20.80 -15.36
C GLY A 252 15.05 21.06 -14.26
N LEU A 253 15.04 22.23 -13.64
CA LEU A 253 15.87 22.60 -12.49
C LEU A 253 14.99 22.80 -11.24
N PRO A 254 15.51 22.47 -10.05
CA PRO A 254 14.79 22.83 -8.84
C PRO A 254 14.79 24.36 -8.60
N ASP A 255 13.70 24.83 -7.98
CA ASP A 255 13.47 26.23 -7.57
C ASP A 255 14.52 26.76 -6.56
#